data_AF-A0A6J7J290-F1
#
_entry.id   AF-A0A6J7J290-F1
#
_cell.length_a   1.000
_cell.length_b   1.000
_cell.length_c   1.000
_cell.angle_alpha   90.00
_cell.angle_beta   90.00
_cell.angle_gamma   90.00
#
_symmetry.space_group_name_H-M   'P 1'
#
loop_
_entity.id
_entity.type
_entity.pdbx_description
1 polymer ?
#
loop_
_entity_poly.entity_id
_entity_poly.type
_entity_poly.pdbx_seq_one_letter_code
_entity_poly.pdbx_strand_id
1 'polypeptide(L)'
;MILWFAGVSFVFVWWVFRSPALDYRLVMLGAVLPVGEVFLGGPRVLHALLAPVALMGILMLATQKRRLVRRRWIGIPIGMMMHLVLDGIWARPKVFWWPFFGADFGSGGLPEFGHPIAVTLLFELIGLGCLVWAWRAFDFSNPKVRDRFVRTGQLSRSVSQPPTC
;
A
#
# COMPACT_ATOMS: atom_id res chain seq x y z
N MET A 1 -6.46 8.60 -8.08
CA MET A 1 -6.08 8.02 -6.78
C MET A 1 -4.94 7.00 -6.85
N ILE A 2 -4.46 6.61 -8.04
CA ILE A 2 -3.50 5.49 -8.15
C ILE A 2 -2.11 5.92 -7.71
N LEU A 3 -1.63 7.08 -8.15
CA LEU A 3 -0.31 7.61 -7.77
C LEU A 3 -0.30 8.00 -6.30
N TRP A 4 -1.41 8.55 -5.80
CA TRP A 4 -1.61 8.81 -4.37
C TRP A 4 -1.32 7.56 -3.54
N PHE A 5 -2.08 6.49 -3.76
CA PHE A 5 -1.92 5.26 -2.99
C PHE A 5 -0.54 4.64 -3.18
N ALA A 6 -0.11 4.44 -4.42
CA ALA A 6 1.16 3.79 -4.70
C ALA A 6 2.37 4.59 -4.20
N GLY A 7 2.39 5.90 -4.47
CA GLY A 7 3.50 6.79 -4.13
C GLY A 7 3.62 7.03 -2.64
N VAL A 8 2.52 7.40 -1.97
CA VAL A 8 2.53 7.66 -0.53
C VAL A 8 2.78 6.37 0.25
N SER A 9 2.14 5.25 -0.12
CA SER A 9 2.39 3.98 0.57
C SER A 9 3.85 3.54 0.43
N PHE A 10 4.45 3.71 -0.76
CA PHE A 10 5.84 3.34 -0.98
C PHE A 10 6.80 4.15 -0.09
N VAL A 11 6.70 5.48 -0.15
CA VAL A 11 7.59 6.36 0.61
C VAL A 11 7.37 6.21 2.11
N PHE A 12 6.11 6.16 2.57
CA PHE A 12 5.78 6.05 3.98
C PHE A 12 6.28 4.73 4.58
N VAL A 13 6.02 3.60 3.91
CA VAL A 13 6.48 2.28 4.37
C VAL A 13 8.00 2.21 4.34
N TRP A 14 8.67 2.76 3.32
CA TRP A 14 10.12 2.85 3.34
C TRP A 14 10.62 3.69 4.53
N TRP A 15 10.01 4.83 4.80
CA TRP A 15 10.41 5.73 5.89
C TRP A 15 10.34 5.05 7.25
N VAL A 16 9.25 4.30 7.49
CA VAL A 16 8.97 3.61 8.77
C VAL A 16 9.84 2.36 8.92
N PHE A 17 9.87 1.48 7.92
CA PHE A 17 10.52 0.17 8.06
C PHE A 17 11.99 0.16 7.67
N ARG A 18 12.38 1.02 6.72
CA ARG A 18 13.73 1.08 6.11
C ARG A 18 14.31 -0.30 5.80
N SER A 19 13.48 -1.25 5.38
CA SER A 19 13.89 -2.64 5.24
C SER A 19 14.33 -2.92 3.81
N PRO A 20 15.56 -3.42 3.59
CA PRO A 20 16.03 -3.83 2.26
C PRO A 20 15.44 -5.17 1.82
N ALA A 21 14.78 -5.90 2.73
CA ALA A 21 14.21 -7.22 2.44
C ALA A 21 12.77 -7.15 1.95
N LEU A 22 12.10 -6.01 2.13
CA LEU A 22 10.70 -5.80 1.79
C LEU A 22 10.57 -5.56 0.26
N ASP A 23 9.57 -6.20 -0.36
CA ASP A 23 9.21 -5.97 -1.77
C ASP A 23 8.22 -4.80 -1.85
N TYR A 24 8.73 -3.60 -2.12
CA TYR A 24 7.94 -2.36 -2.14
C TYR A 24 6.94 -2.31 -3.28
N ARG A 25 7.14 -3.09 -4.35
CA ARG A 25 6.14 -3.19 -5.43
C ARG A 25 4.88 -3.87 -4.92
N LEU A 26 5.01 -4.89 -4.07
CA LEU A 26 3.86 -5.56 -3.47
C LEU A 26 3.13 -4.65 -2.48
N VAL A 27 3.83 -3.72 -1.83
CA VAL A 27 3.20 -2.66 -1.03
C VAL A 27 2.38 -1.72 -1.91
N MET A 28 2.96 -1.23 -3.01
CA MET A 28 2.25 -0.37 -3.96
C MET A 28 1.02 -1.09 -4.54
N LEU A 29 1.19 -2.35 -4.96
CA LEU A 29 0.09 -3.17 -5.48
C LEU A 29 -0.99 -3.40 -4.42
N GLY A 30 -0.61 -3.76 -3.19
CA GLY A 30 -1.55 -3.92 -2.09
C GLY A 30 -2.31 -2.64 -1.75
N ALA A 31 -1.66 -1.48 -1.87
CA ALA A 31 -2.28 -0.18 -1.63
C ALA A 31 -3.22 0.25 -2.77
N VAL A 32 -3.01 -0.23 -3.99
CA VAL A 32 -3.89 0.06 -5.14
C VAL A 32 -5.03 -0.94 -5.26
N LEU A 33 -4.84 -2.17 -4.77
CA LEU A 33 -5.77 -3.28 -4.95
C LEU A 33 -7.22 -2.98 -4.52
N PRO A 34 -7.51 -2.31 -3.39
CA PRO A 34 -8.89 -2.01 -2.99
C PRO A 34 -9.64 -1.08 -3.95
N VAL A 35 -8.95 -0.23 -4.72
CA VAL A 35 -9.57 0.63 -5.75
C VAL A 35 -10.35 -0.19 -6.78
N GLY A 36 -9.97 -1.46 -7.00
CA GLY A 36 -10.67 -2.37 -7.90
C GLY A 36 -12.12 -2.67 -7.48
N GLU A 37 -12.50 -2.44 -6.22
CA GLU A 37 -13.90 -2.60 -5.78
C GLU A 37 -14.85 -1.58 -6.43
N VAL A 38 -14.33 -0.59 -7.17
CA VAL A 38 -15.15 0.33 -7.97
C VAL A 38 -15.99 -0.44 -9.01
N PHE A 39 -15.43 -1.49 -9.61
CA PHE A 39 -16.13 -2.35 -10.56
C PHE A 39 -17.20 -3.23 -9.91
N LEU A 40 -17.18 -3.32 -8.58
CA LEU A 40 -18.12 -4.05 -7.75
C LEU A 40 -19.23 -3.14 -7.19
N GLY A 41 -19.22 -1.84 -7.54
CA GLY A 41 -20.28 -0.89 -7.20
C GLY A 41 -20.18 -0.25 -5.81
N GLY A 42 -19.05 -0.39 -5.10
CA GLY A 42 -18.84 0.25 -3.80
C GLY A 42 -17.85 -0.47 -2.90
N PRO A 43 -17.59 0.05 -1.69
CA PRO A 43 -16.68 -0.58 -0.74
C PRO A 43 -17.24 -1.93 -0.28
N ARG A 44 -16.39 -2.95 -0.26
CA ARG A 44 -16.69 -4.30 0.22
C ARG A 44 -15.56 -4.78 1.14
N VAL A 45 -15.15 -6.03 0.97
CA VAL A 45 -14.21 -6.72 1.86
C VAL A 45 -12.83 -6.07 1.84
N LEU A 46 -12.35 -5.56 0.70
CA LEU A 46 -11.01 -4.97 0.60
C LEU A 46 -10.89 -3.64 1.34
N HIS A 47 -12.02 -2.98 1.62
CA HIS A 47 -12.13 -1.77 2.45
C HIS A 47 -12.41 -2.05 3.93
N ALA A 48 -12.53 -3.33 4.32
CA ALA A 48 -12.66 -3.74 5.71
C ALA A 48 -11.28 -4.06 6.32
N LEU A 49 -11.03 -3.64 7.56
CA LEU A 49 -9.78 -3.93 8.29
C LEU A 49 -9.54 -5.45 8.42
N LEU A 50 -10.62 -6.23 8.50
CA LEU A 50 -10.55 -7.68 8.59
C LEU A 50 -9.77 -8.29 7.42
N ALA A 51 -9.92 -7.77 6.20
CA ALA A 51 -9.29 -8.36 5.02
C ALA A 51 -7.75 -8.35 5.06
N PRO A 52 -7.06 -7.21 5.25
CA PRO A 52 -5.61 -7.21 5.35
C PRO A 52 -5.10 -7.94 6.60
N VAL A 53 -5.83 -7.89 7.73
CA VAL A 53 -5.45 -8.61 8.95
C VAL A 53 -5.54 -10.12 8.75
N ALA A 54 -6.64 -10.61 8.17
CA ALA A 54 -6.81 -12.02 7.84
C ALA A 54 -5.78 -12.48 6.80
N LEU A 55 -5.53 -11.68 5.75
CA LEU A 55 -4.50 -11.97 4.76
C LEU A 55 -3.12 -12.07 5.41
N MET A 56 -2.78 -11.15 6.31
CA MET A 56 -1.53 -11.20 7.08
C MET A 56 -1.43 -12.50 7.88
N GLY A 57 -2.48 -12.87 8.62
CA GLY A 57 -2.53 -14.11 9.40
C GLY A 57 -2.37 -15.35 8.53
N ILE A 58 -3.11 -15.44 7.42
CA ILE A 58 -3.02 -16.52 6.43
C ILE A 58 -1.61 -16.63 5.88
N LEU A 59 -0.99 -15.51 5.47
CA LEU A 59 0.38 -15.50 4.97
C LEU A 59 1.37 -15.99 6.02
N MET A 60 1.23 -15.58 7.29
CA MET A 60 2.09 -16.03 8.37
C MET A 60 1.97 -17.55 8.61
N LEU A 61 0.75 -18.08 8.61
CA LEU A 61 0.47 -19.52 8.78
C LEU A 61 0.98 -20.34 7.60
N ALA A 62 0.69 -19.92 6.36
CA ALA A 62 1.10 -20.63 5.15
C ALA A 62 2.62 -20.61 4.91
N THR A 63 3.34 -19.63 5.47
CA THR A 63 4.79 -19.44 5.23
C THR A 63 5.66 -19.66 6.45
N GLN A 64 5.20 -20.37 7.49
CA GLN A 64 5.92 -20.59 8.75
C GLN A 64 7.40 -20.98 8.56
N LYS A 65 7.68 -21.94 7.67
CA LYS A 65 9.05 -22.42 7.36
C LYS A 65 9.72 -21.72 6.17
N ARG A 66 9.04 -20.77 5.51
CA ARG A 66 9.49 -20.12 4.27
C ARG A 66 9.75 -18.63 4.49
N ARG A 67 10.76 -18.31 5.32
CA ARG A 67 11.07 -16.93 5.76
C ARG A 67 11.25 -15.94 4.60
N LEU A 68 11.89 -16.35 3.49
CA LEU A 68 12.11 -15.47 2.33
C LEU A 68 10.81 -15.16 1.58
N VAL A 69 9.95 -16.17 1.39
CA VAL A 69 8.62 -16.01 0.79
C VAL A 69 7.80 -15.06 1.66
N ARG A 70 7.77 -15.29 2.97
CA ARG A 70 7.06 -14.43 3.94
C ARG A 70 7.47 -12.96 3.80
N ARG A 71 8.77 -12.67 3.78
CA ARG A 71 9.30 -11.29 3.66
C ARG A 71 8.84 -10.58 2.39
N ARG A 72 8.66 -11.33 1.30
CA ARG A 72 8.16 -10.79 0.04
C ARG A 72 6.66 -10.50 0.14
N TRP A 73 5.86 -11.51 0.47
CA TRP A 73 4.39 -11.41 0.41
C TRP A 73 3.76 -10.51 1.48
N ILE A 74 4.43 -10.28 2.61
CA ILE A 74 3.99 -9.35 3.66
C ILE A 74 3.77 -7.93 3.13
N GLY A 75 4.41 -7.55 2.01
CA GLY A 75 4.18 -6.25 1.38
C GLY A 75 2.72 -6.00 1.01
N ILE A 76 1.98 -7.03 0.58
CA ILE A 76 0.58 -6.89 0.15
C ILE A 76 -0.34 -6.44 1.30
N PRO A 77 -0.45 -7.18 2.43
CA PRO A 77 -1.31 -6.74 3.53
C PRO A 77 -0.86 -5.41 4.14
N ILE A 78 0.44 -5.10 4.16
CA ILE A 78 0.92 -3.76 4.57
C ILE A 78 0.39 -2.68 3.63
N GLY A 79 0.47 -2.90 2.32
CA GLY A 79 -0.07 -2.00 1.31
C GLY A 79 -1.58 -1.80 1.48
N MET A 80 -2.33 -2.88 1.67
CA MET A 80 -3.77 -2.81 1.92
C MET A 80 -4.11 -2.03 3.20
N MET A 81 -3.37 -2.23 4.30
CA MET A 81 -3.55 -1.41 5.51
C MET A 81 -3.27 0.06 5.23
N MET A 82 -2.25 0.37 4.43
CA MET A 82 -1.99 1.75 4.03
C MET A 82 -3.11 2.33 3.17
N HIS A 83 -3.75 1.55 2.30
CA HIS A 83 -4.94 2.00 1.58
C HIS A 83 -6.02 2.49 2.55
N LEU A 84 -6.39 1.66 3.55
CA LEU A 84 -7.44 1.98 4.53
C LEU A 84 -7.16 3.24 5.38
N VAL A 85 -5.88 3.60 5.51
CA VAL A 85 -5.48 4.83 6.20
C VAL A 85 -5.60 6.03 5.26
N LEU A 86 -5.14 5.87 4.02
CA LEU A 86 -5.03 6.93 3.02
C LEU A 86 -6.36 7.28 2.35
N ASP A 87 -7.30 6.34 2.27
CA ASP A 87 -8.66 6.55 1.74
C ASP A 87 -9.62 7.14 2.79
N GLY A 88 -9.25 7.07 4.07
CA GLY A 88 -10.07 7.53 5.20
C GLY A 88 -11.25 6.62 5.54
N ILE A 89 -11.28 5.37 5.09
CA ILE A 89 -12.43 4.47 5.32
C ILE A 89 -12.67 4.16 6.80
N TRP A 90 -11.67 4.34 7.65
CA TRP A 90 -11.80 4.28 9.12
C TRP A 90 -12.85 5.26 9.68
N ALA A 91 -13.20 6.33 8.95
CA ALA A 91 -14.30 7.23 9.29
C ALA A 91 -15.71 6.66 9.01
N ARG A 92 -15.80 5.47 8.39
CA ARG A 92 -17.05 4.73 8.12
C ARG A 92 -17.05 3.39 8.89
N PRO A 93 -17.45 3.38 10.18
CA PRO A 93 -17.28 2.24 11.06
C PRO A 93 -17.91 0.94 10.55
N LYS A 94 -19.07 1.01 9.88
CA LYS A 94 -19.76 -0.17 9.32
C LYS A 94 -18.89 -0.95 8.34
N VAL A 95 -18.20 -0.25 7.43
CA VAL A 95 -17.32 -0.88 6.44
C VAL A 95 -16.01 -1.30 7.08
N PHE A 96 -15.37 -0.37 7.80
CA PHE A 96 -14.04 -0.59 8.34
C PHE A 96 -14.00 -1.76 9.33
N TRP A 97 -15.01 -1.90 10.18
CA TRP A 97 -15.14 -2.99 11.14
C TRP A 97 -16.05 -4.11 10.66
N TRP A 98 -16.35 -4.21 9.37
CA TRP A 98 -17.15 -5.33 8.87
C TRP A 98 -16.50 -6.68 9.26
N PRO A 99 -17.25 -7.68 9.77
CA PRO A 99 -18.73 -7.74 9.89
C PRO A 99 -19.30 -7.38 11.27
N PHE A 100 -18.56 -6.72 12.15
CA PHE A 100 -18.95 -6.52 13.56
C PHE A 100 -20.12 -5.54 13.76
N PHE A 101 -20.32 -4.58 12.85
CA PHE A 101 -21.43 -3.60 12.91
C PHE A 101 -22.53 -3.85 11.86
N GLY A 102 -22.59 -5.07 11.32
CA GLY A 102 -23.55 -5.47 10.30
C GLY A 102 -22.90 -6.33 9.21
N ALA A 103 -23.75 -7.06 8.47
CA ALA A 103 -23.32 -7.88 7.34
C ALA A 103 -23.32 -7.10 6.01
N ASP A 104 -24.00 -5.96 5.94
CA ASP A 104 -23.95 -5.04 4.80
C ASP A 104 -22.78 -4.07 4.91
N PHE A 105 -22.31 -3.57 3.76
CA PHE A 105 -21.25 -2.57 3.68
C PHE A 105 -21.80 -1.12 3.69
N GLY A 106 -23.08 -0.94 4.04
CA GLY A 106 -23.76 0.35 3.97
C GLY A 106 -24.00 0.83 2.53
N SER A 107 -24.55 2.05 2.42
CA SER A 107 -24.76 2.75 1.15
C SER A 107 -23.70 3.83 0.96
N GLY A 108 -23.25 4.01 -0.29
CA GLY A 108 -22.32 5.06 -0.66
C GLY A 108 -21.20 4.59 -1.58
N GLY A 109 -20.67 5.50 -2.38
CA GLY A 109 -19.50 5.25 -3.22
C GLY A 109 -18.23 5.10 -2.38
N LEU A 110 -17.19 4.59 -3.03
CA LEU A 110 -15.83 4.51 -2.48
C LEU A 110 -15.33 5.87 -1.99
N PRO A 111 -14.71 5.97 -0.79
CA PRO A 111 -14.24 7.24 -0.22
C PRO A 111 -13.34 8.04 -1.17
N GLU A 112 -12.41 7.36 -1.85
CA GLU A 112 -11.40 7.96 -2.72
C GLU A 112 -11.98 8.58 -4.00
N PHE A 113 -13.22 8.23 -4.37
CA PHE A 113 -13.97 8.83 -5.48
C PHE A 113 -15.05 9.82 -5.02
N GLY A 114 -15.21 10.02 -3.70
CA GLY A 114 -16.16 10.97 -3.13
C GLY A 114 -15.69 12.43 -3.11
N HIS A 115 -14.45 12.70 -3.53
CA HIS A 115 -13.85 14.04 -3.47
C HIS A 115 -14.12 14.88 -4.73
N PRO A 116 -14.13 16.22 -4.62
CA PRO A 116 -14.10 17.09 -5.79
C PRO A 116 -12.85 16.84 -6.64
N ILE A 117 -12.96 17.01 -7.96
CA ILE A 117 -11.87 16.75 -8.93
C ILE A 117 -10.57 17.48 -8.54
N ALA A 118 -10.65 18.72 -8.06
CA ALA A 118 -9.48 19.48 -7.62
C ALA A 118 -8.72 18.80 -6.47
N VAL A 119 -9.44 18.24 -5.50
CA VAL A 119 -8.86 17.49 -4.38
C VAL A 119 -8.27 16.17 -4.88
N THR A 120 -8.96 15.51 -5.81
CA THR A 120 -8.45 14.28 -6.44
C THR A 120 -7.13 14.50 -7.17
N LEU A 121 -7.04 15.59 -7.94
CA LEU A 121 -5.82 15.99 -8.63
C LEU A 121 -4.71 16.35 -7.64
N LEU A 122 -5.04 17.04 -6.54
CA LEU A 122 -4.07 17.34 -5.49
C LEU A 122 -3.47 16.07 -4.89
N PHE A 123 -4.28 15.07 -4.54
CA PHE A 123 -3.77 13.80 -4.05
C PHE A 123 -2.89 13.09 -5.08
N GLU A 124 -3.29 13.06 -6.35
CA GLU A 124 -2.44 12.48 -7.41
C GLU A 124 -1.11 13.22 -7.56
N LEU A 125 -1.11 14.56 -7.45
CA LEU A 125 0.12 15.36 -7.48
C LEU A 125 1.02 15.07 -6.29
N ILE A 126 0.47 14.86 -5.09
CA ILE A 126 1.27 14.46 -3.92
C ILE A 126 1.87 13.07 -4.15
N GLY A 127 1.07 12.11 -4.62
CA GLY A 127 1.54 10.78 -4.96
C GLY A 127 2.65 10.78 -6.00
N LEU A 128 2.49 11.58 -7.06
CA LEU A 128 3.52 11.81 -8.07
C LEU A 128 4.78 12.45 -7.44
N GLY A 129 4.62 13.44 -6.57
CA GLY A 129 5.71 14.07 -5.83
C GLY A 129 6.50 13.07 -4.99
N CYS A 130 5.82 12.16 -4.28
CA CYS A 130 6.44 11.07 -3.54
C CYS A 130 7.26 10.13 -4.46
N LEU A 131 6.73 9.79 -5.64
CA LEU A 131 7.44 8.94 -6.61
C LEU A 131 8.65 9.66 -7.22
N VAL A 132 8.53 10.95 -7.55
CA VAL A 132 9.63 11.77 -8.06
C VAL A 132 10.71 11.95 -6.99
N TRP A 133 10.33 12.15 -5.74
CA TRP A 133 11.26 12.19 -4.62
C TRP A 133 11.97 10.85 -4.46
N ALA A 134 11.24 9.74 -4.45
CA ALA A 134 11.81 8.38 -4.36
C ALA A 134 12.77 8.10 -5.52
N TRP A 135 12.46 8.59 -6.72
CA TRP A 135 13.35 8.51 -7.88
C TRP A 135 14.70 9.12 -7.63
N ARG A 136 14.74 10.31 -7.04
CA ARG A 136 15.98 11.01 -6.71
C ARG A 136 16.67 10.39 -5.50
N ALA A 137 15.93 10.12 -4.43
CA ALA A 137 16.46 9.62 -3.17
C ALA A 137 17.08 8.22 -3.30
N PHE A 138 16.56 7.38 -4.20
CA PHE A 138 17.00 6.00 -4.37
C PHE A 138 17.93 5.80 -5.56
N ASP A 139 18.33 6.88 -6.25
CA ASP A 139 19.16 6.83 -7.46
C ASP A 139 18.59 5.89 -8.55
N PHE A 140 17.28 6.02 -8.83
CA PHE A 140 16.65 5.27 -9.93
C PHE A 140 17.14 5.72 -11.31
N SER A 141 17.95 6.78 -11.42
CA SER A 141 18.69 7.11 -12.64
C SER A 141 19.68 6.00 -13.03
N ASN A 142 20.18 5.23 -12.04
CA ASN A 142 21.08 4.11 -12.27
C ASN A 142 20.33 2.86 -12.80
N PRO A 143 20.67 2.34 -14.00
CA PRO A 143 20.04 1.14 -14.55
C PRO A 143 20.11 -0.09 -13.64
N LYS A 144 21.19 -0.26 -12.87
CA LYS A 144 21.36 -1.41 -11.96
C LYS A 144 20.39 -1.37 -10.78
N VAL A 145 20.10 -0.17 -10.28
CA VAL A 145 19.12 0.03 -9.19
C VAL A 145 17.72 -0.28 -9.70
N ARG A 146 17.38 0.21 -10.90
CA ARG A 146 16.09 -0.08 -11.54
C ARG A 146 15.91 -1.57 -11.83
N ASP A 147 16.89 -2.23 -12.43
CA ASP A 147 16.81 -3.67 -12.73
C ASP A 147 16.60 -4.48 -11.44
N ARG A 148 17.33 -4.16 -10.37
CA ARG A 148 17.10 -4.76 -9.05
C ARG A 148 15.66 -4.55 -8.59
N PHE A 149 15.17 -3.31 -8.59
CA PHE A 149 13.82 -3.01 -8.13
C PHE A 149 12.76 -3.70 -8.99
N VAL A 150 12.89 -3.70 -10.32
CA VAL A 150 11.95 -4.34 -11.24
C VAL A 150 11.98 -5.86 -11.15
N ARG A 151 13.09 -6.48 -10.72
CA ARG A 151 13.16 -7.93 -10.50
C ARG A 151 12.68 -8.34 -9.10
N THR A 152 13.22 -7.71 -8.07
CA THR A 152 13.06 -8.14 -6.67
C THR A 152 12.15 -7.24 -5.84
N GLY A 153 11.92 -6.00 -6.28
CA GLY A 153 11.15 -4.99 -5.55
C GLY A 153 11.84 -4.42 -4.32
N GLN A 154 13.13 -4.75 -4.16
CA GLN A 154 13.92 -4.37 -3.01
C GLN A 154 14.82 -3.19 -3.35
N LEU A 155 15.03 -2.32 -2.36
CA LEU A 155 15.99 -1.23 -2.42
C LEU A 155 17.37 -1.70 -1.93
N SER A 156 18.44 -0.98 -2.30
CA SER A 156 19.78 -1.29 -1.81
C SER A 156 19.88 -1.01 -0.31
N ARG A 157 20.75 -1.78 0.38
CA ARG A 157 21.01 -1.58 1.81
C ARG A 157 21.53 -0.17 2.14
N SER A 158 22.24 0.46 1.20
CA SER A 158 22.80 1.81 1.37
C SER A 158 21.74 2.87 1.63
N VAL A 159 20.54 2.72 1.05
CA VAL A 159 19.43 3.67 1.29
C VAL A 159 18.63 3.26 2.53
N SER A 160 18.76 2.02 2.98
CA SER A 160 18.09 1.51 4.19
C SER A 160 18.81 1.86 5.49
N GLN A 161 20.08 2.27 5.43
CA GLN A 161 20.85 2.66 6.62
C GLN A 161 20.95 4.19 6.73
N PRO A 162 20.91 4.74 7.96
CA PRO A 162 21.31 6.14 8.16
C PRO A 162 22.77 6.32 7.68
N PRO A 163 23.16 7.52 7.22
CA PRO A 163 24.55 7.78 6.84
C PRO A 163 25.45 7.39 8.01
N THR A 164 26.42 6.53 7.75
CA THR A 164 27.46 6.18 8.71
C THR A 164 28.31 7.43 8.93
N CYS A 165 28.23 8.01 10.13
CA CYS A 165 29.19 8.99 10.60
C CYS A 165 30.58 8.34 10.74
#